data_AF-W9PQ73-F1
#
_entry.id   AF-W9PQ73-F1
#
_cell.length_a   1.000
_cell.length_b   1.000
_cell.length_c   1.000
_cell.angle_alpha   90.00
_cell.angle_beta   90.00
_cell.angle_gamma   90.00
#
_symmetry.space_group_name_H-M   'P 1'
#
loop_
_entity.id
_entity.type
_entity.pdbx_description
1 polymer ?
#
loop_
_entity_poly.entity_id
_entity_poly.type
_entity_poly.pdbx_seq_one_letter_code
_entity_poly.pdbx_strand_id
1 'polypeptide(L)'
;MAPKALTRETTTGAALEKVQGAIQSPTTEVIPKPPSDLEELKADCDSFTFTSFTTEDAFVLGNLLYARLYPYAVEGKPTVISIALANTSQVVFQTVTGPGTAPDNEQWVRRKRNTVLRFGNSTWFMHNKFKGDEVAFAAKYAIADSNKGDYAIHGGAIPIRVQGVEGIVAVVVVSGLKQDEDHGVIADVIKSNWSC
;
A
#
# COMPACT_ATOMS: atom_id res chain seq x y z
N MET A 1 16.21 -18.01 2.74
CA MET A 1 16.55 -17.35 1.45
C MET A 1 16.45 -15.85 1.66
N ALA A 2 17.42 -15.06 1.18
CA ALA A 2 17.27 -13.61 1.22
C ALA A 2 16.06 -13.20 0.34
N PRO A 3 15.23 -12.23 0.76
CA PRO A 3 14.13 -11.76 -0.06
C PRO A 3 14.68 -11.24 -1.41
N LYS A 4 14.02 -11.64 -2.49
CA LYS A 4 14.41 -11.28 -3.86
C LYS A 4 14.27 -9.76 -4.01
N ALA A 5 15.37 -9.07 -4.25
CA ALA A 5 15.36 -7.61 -4.41
C ALA A 5 14.82 -7.25 -5.80
N LEU A 6 13.84 -6.37 -5.87
CA LEU A 6 13.21 -5.96 -7.12
C LEU A 6 13.78 -4.65 -7.65
N THR A 7 13.96 -4.56 -8.96
CA THR A 7 14.42 -3.38 -9.69
C THR A 7 13.27 -2.82 -10.52
N ARG A 8 13.12 -1.50 -10.50
CA ARG A 8 12.09 -0.80 -11.26
C ARG A 8 12.34 -0.94 -12.76
N GLU A 9 11.33 -1.36 -13.51
CA GLU A 9 11.39 -1.43 -14.99
C GLU A 9 10.78 -0.21 -15.66
N THR A 10 9.87 0.47 -14.98
CA THR A 10 9.09 1.59 -15.54
C THR A 10 9.76 2.92 -15.25
N THR A 11 9.90 3.75 -16.28
CA THR A 11 10.41 5.13 -16.15
C THR A 11 9.30 6.08 -15.69
N THR A 12 9.68 7.25 -15.18
CA THR A 12 8.72 8.32 -14.83
C THR A 12 7.79 8.69 -15.98
N GLY A 13 8.32 8.82 -17.20
CA GLY A 13 7.52 9.14 -18.39
C GLY A 13 6.48 8.06 -18.69
N ALA A 14 6.90 6.79 -18.69
CA ALA A 14 5.99 5.66 -18.93
C ALA A 14 4.88 5.54 -17.87
N ALA A 15 5.16 5.89 -16.61
CA ALA A 15 4.12 5.92 -15.57
C ALA A 15 3.07 7.02 -15.84
N LEU A 16 3.48 8.19 -16.31
CA LEU A 16 2.57 9.28 -16.68
C LEU A 16 1.77 8.96 -17.94
N GLU A 17 2.36 8.29 -18.92
CA GLU A 17 1.65 7.79 -20.11
C GLU A 17 0.52 6.82 -19.72
N LYS A 18 0.75 5.93 -18.74
CA LYS A 18 -0.29 5.05 -18.19
C LYS A 18 -1.43 5.84 -17.53
N VAL A 19 -1.11 6.90 -16.78
CA VAL A 19 -2.14 7.80 -16.21
C VAL A 19 -2.96 8.46 -17.31
N GLN A 20 -2.30 9.01 -18.33
CA GLN A 20 -2.98 9.63 -19.46
C GLN A 20 -3.89 8.64 -20.19
N GLY A 21 -3.41 7.42 -20.45
CA GLY A 21 -4.21 6.36 -21.06
C GLY A 21 -5.44 5.99 -20.24
N ALA A 22 -5.28 5.81 -18.92
CA ALA A 22 -6.39 5.50 -18.03
C ALA A 22 -7.45 6.62 -17.98
N ILE A 23 -7.03 7.89 -18.07
CA ILE A 23 -7.96 9.03 -18.14
C ILE A 23 -8.69 9.10 -19.49
N GLN A 24 -7.99 8.83 -20.58
CA GLN A 24 -8.56 8.88 -21.93
C GLN A 24 -9.51 7.72 -22.22
N SER A 25 -9.26 6.54 -21.66
CA SER A 25 -10.04 5.33 -21.93
C SER A 25 -10.12 4.46 -20.67
N PRO A 26 -10.92 4.86 -19.66
CA PRO A 26 -10.99 4.17 -18.38
C PRO A 26 -11.57 2.76 -18.55
N THR A 27 -10.80 1.76 -18.16
CA THR A 27 -11.20 0.35 -18.17
C THR A 27 -10.88 -0.28 -16.82
N THR A 28 -11.91 -0.75 -16.12
CA THR A 28 -11.74 -1.42 -14.82
C THR A 28 -11.34 -2.88 -15.04
N GLU A 29 -10.14 -3.24 -14.57
CA GLU A 29 -9.67 -4.64 -14.59
C GLU A 29 -9.69 -5.20 -13.17
N VAL A 30 -10.03 -6.48 -13.01
CA VAL A 30 -10.11 -7.15 -11.71
C VAL A 30 -8.80 -7.02 -10.92
N ILE A 31 -8.89 -6.60 -9.66
CA ILE A 31 -7.76 -6.60 -8.73
C ILE A 31 -7.57 -8.04 -8.20
N PRO A 32 -6.38 -8.66 -8.36
CA PRO A 32 -6.11 -9.97 -7.80
C PRO A 32 -6.26 -9.98 -6.29
N LYS A 33 -6.95 -10.98 -5.76
CA LYS A 33 -7.12 -11.14 -4.32
C LYS A 33 -5.82 -11.62 -3.68
N PRO A 34 -5.30 -10.95 -2.63
CA PRO A 34 -4.11 -11.42 -1.94
C PRO A 34 -4.38 -12.69 -1.14
N PRO A 35 -3.35 -13.53 -0.90
CA PRO A 35 -3.44 -14.69 -0.02
C PRO A 35 -3.92 -14.32 1.39
N SER A 36 -4.64 -15.23 2.04
CA SER A 36 -5.05 -15.09 3.44
C SER A 36 -4.25 -15.99 4.39
N ASP A 37 -3.56 -17.00 3.86
CA ASP A 37 -2.59 -17.79 4.62
C ASP A 37 -1.37 -16.92 4.98
N LEU A 38 -0.90 -17.03 6.22
CA LEU A 38 0.14 -16.15 6.73
C LEU A 38 1.51 -16.43 6.10
N GLU A 39 1.83 -17.69 5.81
CA GLU A 39 3.13 -18.05 5.23
C GLU A 39 3.16 -17.68 3.74
N GLU A 40 2.06 -17.93 3.03
CA GLU A 40 1.92 -17.52 1.63
C GLU A 40 1.99 -15.99 1.50
N LEU A 41 1.25 -15.27 2.34
CA LEU A 41 1.27 -13.80 2.37
C LEU A 41 2.66 -13.28 2.70
N LYS A 42 3.36 -13.92 3.65
CA LYS A 42 4.73 -13.53 4.04
C LYS A 42 5.72 -13.68 2.89
N ALA A 43 5.58 -14.72 2.09
CA ALA A 43 6.42 -14.99 0.93
C ALA A 43 6.10 -14.10 -0.27
N ASP A 44 4.85 -13.65 -0.40
CA ASP A 44 4.33 -13.07 -1.63
C ASP A 44 4.13 -11.54 -1.59
N CYS A 45 3.38 -11.03 -0.60
CA CYS A 45 2.96 -9.62 -0.60
C CYS A 45 2.75 -9.00 0.79
N ASP A 46 3.37 -9.53 1.85
CA ASP A 46 3.48 -8.84 3.15
C ASP A 46 4.43 -7.63 3.06
N SER A 47 5.41 -7.71 2.17
CA SER A 47 6.36 -6.63 1.95
C SER A 47 7.10 -6.80 0.63
N PHE A 48 7.67 -5.71 0.11
CA PHE A 48 8.56 -5.75 -1.05
C PHE A 48 9.95 -5.22 -0.68
N THR A 49 10.98 -5.91 -1.15
CA THR A 49 12.38 -5.48 -1.02
C THR A 49 12.86 -5.02 -2.39
N PHE A 50 13.34 -3.79 -2.49
CA PHE A 50 13.85 -3.21 -3.73
C PHE A 50 15.37 -3.08 -3.73
N THR A 51 15.98 -2.94 -4.90
CA THR A 51 17.41 -2.60 -5.04
C THR A 51 17.68 -1.13 -4.67
N SER A 52 16.71 -0.24 -4.90
CA SER A 52 16.71 1.15 -4.45
C SER A 52 15.28 1.64 -4.22
N PHE A 53 15.11 2.67 -3.38
CA PHE A 53 13.84 3.40 -3.28
C PHE A 53 14.10 4.88 -2.98
N THR A 54 13.73 5.72 -3.94
CA THR A 54 13.88 7.17 -3.91
C THR A 54 12.52 7.85 -4.04
N THR A 55 12.49 9.19 -3.96
CA THR A 55 11.27 9.95 -4.24
C THR A 55 10.78 9.78 -5.68
N GLU A 56 11.66 9.46 -6.62
CA GLU A 56 11.28 9.14 -8.00
C GLU A 56 10.55 7.79 -8.08
N ASP A 57 10.98 6.79 -7.31
CA ASP A 57 10.30 5.50 -7.22
C ASP A 57 8.92 5.65 -6.57
N ALA A 58 8.81 6.48 -5.54
CA ALA A 58 7.53 6.85 -4.94
C ALA A 58 6.61 7.54 -5.96
N PHE A 59 7.13 8.46 -6.77
CA PHE A 59 6.36 9.11 -7.82
C PHE A 59 5.90 8.13 -8.89
N VAL A 60 6.77 7.23 -9.36
CA VAL A 60 6.41 6.19 -10.35
C VAL A 60 5.33 5.27 -9.78
N LEU A 61 5.55 4.71 -8.58
CA LEU A 61 4.59 3.80 -7.94
C LEU A 61 3.24 4.49 -7.71
N GLY A 62 3.25 5.73 -7.21
CA GLY A 62 2.05 6.51 -6.97
C GLY A 62 1.23 6.76 -8.24
N ASN A 63 1.87 7.11 -9.35
CA ASN A 63 1.20 7.32 -10.63
C ASN A 63 0.67 6.00 -11.25
N LEU A 64 1.42 4.91 -11.13
CA LEU A 64 0.95 3.59 -11.59
C LEU A 64 -0.28 3.13 -10.80
N LEU A 65 -0.30 3.34 -9.49
CA LEU A 65 -1.48 3.09 -8.66
C LEU A 65 -2.65 3.98 -9.07
N TYR A 66 -2.41 5.26 -9.32
CA TYR A 66 -3.44 6.18 -9.80
C TYR A 66 -4.05 5.70 -11.13
N ALA A 67 -3.21 5.34 -12.10
CA ALA A 67 -3.67 4.83 -13.39
C ALA A 67 -4.52 3.56 -13.22
N ARG A 68 -4.10 2.63 -12.35
CA ARG A 68 -4.81 1.39 -12.06
C ARG A 68 -6.17 1.62 -11.37
N LEU A 69 -6.27 2.65 -10.53
CA LEU A 69 -7.43 2.93 -9.68
C LEU A 69 -8.37 4.01 -10.23
N TYR A 70 -7.96 4.78 -11.23
CA TYR A 70 -8.78 5.81 -11.85
C TYR A 70 -10.11 5.27 -12.43
N PRO A 71 -10.13 4.13 -13.17
CA PRO A 71 -11.39 3.56 -13.68
C PRO A 71 -12.41 3.23 -12.57
N TYR A 72 -11.94 2.74 -11.42
CA TYR A 72 -12.79 2.51 -10.24
C TYR A 72 -13.42 3.80 -9.71
N ALA A 73 -12.68 4.91 -9.74
CA ALA A 73 -13.19 6.20 -9.32
C ALA A 73 -14.31 6.71 -10.24
N VAL A 74 -14.19 6.48 -11.56
CA VAL A 74 -15.25 6.77 -12.54
C VAL A 74 -16.52 5.96 -12.24
N GLU A 75 -16.38 4.76 -11.71
CA GLU A 75 -17.50 3.91 -11.24
C GLU A 75 -18.00 4.26 -9.82
N GLY A 76 -17.56 5.38 -9.24
CA GLY A 76 -18.02 5.86 -7.94
C GLY A 76 -17.29 5.23 -6.73
N LYS A 77 -16.10 4.64 -6.95
CA LYS A 77 -15.24 4.09 -5.89
C LYS A 77 -13.89 4.83 -5.82
N PRO A 78 -13.88 6.12 -5.42
CA PRO A 78 -12.64 6.88 -5.31
C PRO A 78 -11.77 6.36 -4.15
N THR A 79 -10.46 6.49 -4.31
CA THR A 79 -9.47 6.03 -3.33
C THR A 79 -8.43 7.10 -3.04
N VAL A 80 -7.82 7.02 -1.86
CA VAL A 80 -6.63 7.78 -1.49
C VAL A 80 -5.41 6.90 -1.66
N ILE A 81 -4.37 7.43 -2.28
CA ILE A 81 -3.05 6.81 -2.41
C ILE A 81 -2.07 7.69 -1.65
N SER A 82 -1.27 7.10 -0.76
CA SER A 82 -0.26 7.83 0.03
C SER A 82 1.02 7.01 0.15
N ILE A 83 2.16 7.66 -0.04
CA ILE A 83 3.49 7.05 0.14
C ILE A 83 4.30 7.98 1.05
N ALA A 84 4.75 7.43 2.17
CA ALA A 84 5.53 8.16 3.16
C ALA A 84 6.84 7.45 3.51
N LEU A 85 7.90 8.21 3.71
CA LEU A 85 9.19 7.69 4.17
C LEU A 85 9.10 7.28 5.64
N ALA A 86 9.72 6.16 5.98
CA ALA A 86 9.63 5.59 7.32
C ALA A 86 10.45 6.34 8.38
N ASN A 87 11.58 6.93 7.97
CA ASN A 87 12.50 7.62 8.87
C ASN A 87 11.99 8.99 9.34
N THR A 88 11.24 9.71 8.50
CA THR A 88 10.77 11.07 8.79
C THR A 88 9.24 11.17 8.86
N SER A 89 8.52 10.12 8.48
CA SER A 89 7.08 10.18 8.21
C SER A 89 6.68 11.21 7.14
N GLN A 90 7.65 11.73 6.36
CA GLN A 90 7.38 12.66 5.27
C GLN A 90 6.58 11.98 4.19
N VAL A 91 5.41 12.53 3.87
CA VAL A 91 4.62 12.13 2.70
C VAL A 91 5.31 12.67 1.46
N VAL A 92 5.75 11.77 0.59
CA VAL A 92 6.49 12.10 -0.64
C VAL A 92 5.62 11.96 -1.90
N PHE A 93 4.48 11.28 -1.78
CA PHE A 93 3.43 11.23 -2.79
C PHE A 93 2.08 11.06 -2.10
N GLN A 94 1.09 11.87 -2.48
CA GLN A 94 -0.29 11.67 -2.05
C GLN A 94 -1.26 12.25 -3.07
N THR A 95 -2.32 11.50 -3.37
CA THR A 95 -3.38 11.93 -4.28
C THR A 95 -4.68 11.19 -3.99
N VAL A 96 -5.77 11.68 -4.57
CA VAL A 96 -7.06 11.01 -4.61
C VAL A 96 -7.41 10.69 -6.06
N THR A 97 -8.02 9.54 -6.32
CA THR A 97 -8.28 9.08 -7.70
C THR A 97 -9.46 9.76 -8.37
N GLY A 98 -10.36 10.35 -7.58
CA GLY A 98 -11.52 11.08 -8.09
C GLY A 98 -12.33 11.75 -6.98
N PRO A 99 -13.41 12.46 -7.33
CA PRO A 99 -14.29 13.11 -6.36
C PRO A 99 -14.99 12.08 -5.47
N GLY A 100 -15.29 12.45 -4.22
CA GLY A 100 -16.06 11.64 -3.27
C GLY A 100 -15.28 11.10 -2.07
N THR A 101 -13.96 11.35 -1.98
CA THR A 101 -13.20 11.08 -0.75
C THR A 101 -13.56 12.07 0.36
N ALA A 102 -13.48 11.64 1.61
CA ALA A 102 -13.80 12.41 2.81
C ALA A 102 -12.57 12.56 3.75
N PRO A 103 -12.59 13.49 4.71
CA PRO A 103 -11.49 13.65 5.69
C PRO A 103 -11.14 12.38 6.47
N ASP A 104 -12.11 11.46 6.66
CA ASP A 104 -11.85 10.17 7.34
C ASP A 104 -10.87 9.27 6.56
N ASN A 105 -10.78 9.42 5.24
CA ASN A 105 -9.80 8.67 4.45
C ASN A 105 -8.36 8.96 4.91
N GLU A 106 -8.06 10.20 5.32
CA GLU A 106 -6.74 10.56 5.87
C GLU A 106 -6.48 9.87 7.22
N GLN A 107 -7.52 9.67 8.04
CA GLN A 107 -7.39 8.91 9.29
C GLN A 107 -7.08 7.45 9.00
N TRP A 108 -7.73 6.84 8.00
CA TRP A 108 -7.39 5.50 7.54
C TRP A 108 -5.95 5.40 7.06
N VAL A 109 -5.48 6.36 6.26
CA VAL A 109 -4.09 6.40 5.80
C VAL A 109 -3.12 6.46 6.98
N ARG A 110 -3.34 7.37 7.93
CA ARG A 110 -2.52 7.50 9.14
C ARG A 110 -2.50 6.20 9.95
N ARG A 111 -3.67 5.62 10.21
CA ARG A 111 -3.83 4.42 11.05
C ARG A 111 -3.17 3.19 10.43
N LYS A 112 -3.39 2.97 9.13
CA LYS A 112 -2.75 1.87 8.37
C LYS A 112 -1.22 2.05 8.36
N ARG A 113 -0.73 3.27 8.10
CA ARG A 113 0.71 3.59 8.12
C ARG A 113 1.34 3.32 9.49
N ASN A 114 0.72 3.77 10.57
CA ASN A 114 1.23 3.58 11.94
C ASN A 114 1.37 2.09 12.30
N THR A 115 0.41 1.25 11.87
CA THR A 115 0.53 -0.21 12.01
C THR A 115 1.76 -0.73 11.29
N VAL A 116 1.96 -0.37 10.01
CA VAL A 116 3.11 -0.85 9.24
C VAL A 116 4.43 -0.42 9.88
N LEU A 117 4.55 0.87 10.25
CA LEU A 117 5.77 1.42 10.85
C LEU A 117 6.13 0.74 12.17
N ARG A 118 5.14 0.43 13.01
CA ARG A 118 5.37 -0.19 14.32
C ARG A 118 5.69 -1.68 14.21
N PHE A 119 5.00 -2.42 13.34
CA PHE A 119 5.02 -3.89 13.35
C PHE A 119 5.84 -4.51 12.23
N GLY A 120 6.22 -3.75 11.20
CA GLY A 120 7.03 -4.29 10.11
C GLY A 120 6.26 -5.13 9.09
N ASN A 121 4.94 -5.24 9.23
CA ASN A 121 4.08 -6.07 8.39
C ASN A 121 3.02 -5.22 7.69
N SER A 122 2.54 -5.72 6.56
CA SER A 122 1.36 -5.16 5.91
C SER A 122 0.15 -5.22 6.84
N THR A 123 -0.79 -4.29 6.66
CA THR A 123 -2.03 -4.31 7.44
C THR A 123 -2.90 -5.52 7.12
N TRP A 124 -2.79 -6.10 5.91
CA TRP A 124 -3.46 -7.35 5.56
C TRP A 124 -2.87 -8.56 6.29
N PHE A 125 -1.56 -8.62 6.49
CA PHE A 125 -0.95 -9.66 7.32
C PHE A 125 -1.43 -9.57 8.77
N MET A 126 -1.45 -8.34 9.31
CA MET A 126 -1.98 -8.11 10.65
C MET A 126 -3.48 -8.46 10.74
N HIS A 127 -4.26 -8.14 9.70
CA HIS A 127 -5.66 -8.55 9.59
C HIS A 127 -5.82 -10.05 9.77
N ASN A 128 -5.16 -10.84 8.92
CA ASN A 128 -5.31 -12.30 8.89
C ASN A 128 -4.78 -12.95 10.18
N LYS A 129 -3.68 -12.42 10.73
CA LYS A 129 -3.09 -12.90 11.98
C LYS A 129 -4.06 -12.79 13.17
N PHE A 130 -4.85 -11.72 13.20
CA PHE A 130 -5.84 -11.47 14.25
C PHE A 130 -7.27 -11.77 13.81
N LYS A 131 -7.48 -12.31 12.60
CA LYS A 131 -8.81 -12.58 12.02
C LYS A 131 -9.72 -11.35 12.02
N GLY A 132 -9.13 -10.16 11.84
CA GLY A 132 -9.82 -8.87 11.90
C GLY A 132 -10.16 -8.36 13.31
N ASP A 133 -9.74 -9.05 14.38
CA ASP A 133 -10.01 -8.63 15.75
C ASP A 133 -9.02 -7.56 16.23
N GLU A 134 -9.40 -6.29 16.07
CA GLU A 134 -8.58 -5.15 16.52
C GLU A 134 -8.46 -5.08 18.06
N VAL A 135 -9.40 -5.68 18.81
CA VAL A 135 -9.36 -5.72 20.29
C VAL A 135 -8.29 -6.71 20.75
N ALA A 136 -8.30 -7.93 20.18
CA ALA A 136 -7.27 -8.92 20.44
C ALA A 136 -5.88 -8.42 20.00
N PHE A 137 -5.79 -7.73 18.87
CA PHE A 137 -4.58 -7.06 18.42
C PHE A 137 -4.08 -6.02 19.43
N ALA A 138 -4.94 -5.10 19.88
CA ALA A 138 -4.57 -4.08 20.85
C ALA A 138 -4.12 -4.68 22.18
N ALA A 139 -4.86 -5.67 22.69
CA ALA A 139 -4.51 -6.38 23.93
C ALA A 139 -3.16 -7.11 23.81
N LYS A 140 -2.92 -7.80 22.68
CA LYS A 140 -1.67 -8.56 22.44
C LYS A 140 -0.44 -7.67 22.45
N TYR A 141 -0.56 -6.44 21.95
CA TYR A 141 0.55 -5.50 21.80
C TYR A 141 0.54 -4.36 22.83
N ALA A 142 -0.23 -4.52 23.92
CA ALA A 142 -0.34 -3.54 25.00
C ALA A 142 -0.60 -2.10 24.49
N ILE A 143 -1.48 -1.97 23.49
CA ILE A 143 -1.91 -0.66 22.98
C ILE A 143 -2.87 -0.05 24.00
N ALA A 144 -2.46 1.05 24.61
CA ALA A 144 -3.30 1.79 25.55
C ALA A 144 -4.63 2.18 24.90
N ASP A 145 -5.70 2.20 25.69
CA ASP A 145 -7.05 2.53 25.21
C ASP A 145 -7.10 3.89 24.50
N SER A 146 -6.36 4.87 25.00
CA SER A 146 -6.24 6.21 24.38
C SER A 146 -5.64 6.20 22.97
N ASN A 147 -4.89 5.16 22.62
CA ASN A 147 -4.10 5.10 21.38
C ASN A 147 -4.63 4.02 20.41
N LYS A 148 -5.72 3.31 20.75
CA LYS A 148 -6.31 2.29 19.84
C LYS A 148 -6.70 2.89 18.49
N GLY A 149 -7.20 4.13 18.50
CA GLY A 149 -7.59 4.86 17.30
C GLY A 149 -6.42 5.24 16.39
N ASP A 150 -5.17 5.06 16.80
CA ASP A 150 -3.99 5.36 15.98
C ASP A 150 -3.54 4.22 15.08
N TYR A 151 -4.15 3.04 15.21
CA TYR A 151 -3.80 1.86 14.45
C TYR A 151 -5.03 1.30 13.73
N ALA A 152 -4.77 0.68 12.58
CA ALA A 152 -5.75 -0.12 11.85
C ALA A 152 -5.07 -1.34 11.28
N ILE A 153 -5.73 -2.49 11.38
CA ILE A 153 -5.29 -3.75 10.75
C ILE A 153 -6.22 -4.12 9.58
N HIS A 154 -6.75 -3.12 8.88
CA HIS A 154 -7.51 -3.30 7.66
C HIS A 154 -6.55 -3.21 6.46
N GLY A 155 -6.66 -4.14 5.52
CA GLY A 155 -5.79 -4.23 4.34
C GLY A 155 -5.66 -2.91 3.56
N GLY A 156 -4.51 -2.73 2.89
CA GLY A 156 -4.22 -1.53 2.12
C GLY A 156 -2.97 -0.75 2.53
N ALA A 157 -2.08 -1.29 3.37
CA ALA A 157 -0.76 -0.71 3.54
C ALA A 157 0.34 -1.77 3.52
N ILE A 158 1.40 -1.51 2.76
CA ILE A 158 2.51 -2.44 2.54
C ILE A 158 3.85 -1.74 2.85
N PRO A 159 4.72 -2.34 3.68
CA PRO A 159 6.08 -1.85 3.90
C PRO A 159 6.99 -2.07 2.70
N ILE A 160 7.76 -1.04 2.36
CA ILE A 160 8.84 -1.07 1.37
C ILE A 160 10.18 -1.17 2.09
N ARG A 161 11.04 -2.08 1.62
CA ARG A 161 12.40 -2.32 2.12
C ARG A 161 13.40 -2.13 1.00
N VAL A 162 14.66 -1.92 1.34
CA VAL A 162 15.76 -1.86 0.38
C VAL A 162 16.83 -2.88 0.77
N GLN A 163 17.38 -3.60 -0.20
CA GLN A 163 18.43 -4.58 0.02
C GLN A 163 19.63 -3.94 0.71
N GLY A 164 20.09 -4.57 1.81
CA GLY A 164 21.22 -4.06 2.60
C GLY A 164 20.88 -2.94 3.57
N VAL A 165 19.63 -2.46 3.60
CA VAL A 165 19.14 -1.50 4.61
C VAL A 165 18.31 -2.25 5.64
N GLU A 166 18.62 -2.07 6.92
CA GLU A 166 17.80 -2.62 7.99
C GLU A 166 16.50 -1.83 8.15
N GLY A 167 15.38 -2.57 8.27
CA GLY A 167 14.07 -1.99 8.52
C GLY A 167 13.30 -1.56 7.27
N ILE A 168 12.21 -0.83 7.50
CA ILE A 168 11.33 -0.28 6.46
C ILE A 168 11.89 1.07 6.03
N VAL A 169 11.91 1.36 4.72
CA VAL A 169 12.31 2.68 4.19
C VAL A 169 11.12 3.56 3.84
N ALA A 170 9.99 2.96 3.47
CA ALA A 170 8.76 3.67 3.15
C ALA A 170 7.52 2.79 3.36
N VAL A 171 6.36 3.41 3.44
CA VAL A 171 5.06 2.74 3.49
C VAL A 171 4.20 3.28 2.35
N VAL A 172 3.65 2.37 1.55
CA VAL A 172 2.61 2.68 0.57
C VAL A 172 1.26 2.31 1.15
N VAL A 173 0.28 3.18 0.96
CA VAL A 173 -1.09 3.03 1.46
C VAL A 173 -2.08 3.32 0.33
N VAL A 174 -3.07 2.45 0.20
CA VAL A 174 -4.29 2.65 -0.58
C VAL A 174 -5.47 2.53 0.38
N SER A 175 -6.45 3.43 0.23
CA SER A 175 -7.67 3.39 1.03
C SER A 175 -8.89 3.87 0.25
N GLY A 176 -9.90 3.01 0.14
CA GLY A 176 -11.21 3.38 -0.38
C GLY A 176 -11.99 2.22 -1.04
N LEU A 177 -11.33 1.10 -1.31
CA LEU A 177 -11.97 -0.13 -1.80
C LEU A 177 -12.27 -1.10 -0.64
N LYS A 178 -12.65 -2.33 -0.97
CA LYS A 178 -12.61 -3.42 0.01
C LYS A 178 -11.15 -3.64 0.43
N GLN A 179 -10.94 -4.00 1.70
CA GLN A 179 -9.60 -4.10 2.26
C GLN A 179 -8.65 -5.08 1.53
N ASP A 180 -9.18 -6.15 0.94
CA ASP A 180 -8.41 -7.10 0.14
C ASP A 180 -8.07 -6.53 -1.24
N GLU A 181 -8.95 -5.70 -1.82
CA GLU A 181 -8.68 -4.94 -3.04
C GLU A 181 -7.64 -3.82 -2.82
N ASP A 182 -7.75 -3.07 -1.71
CA ASP A 182 -6.77 -2.04 -1.32
C ASP A 182 -5.36 -2.63 -1.20
N HIS A 183 -5.21 -3.83 -0.61
CA HIS A 183 -3.92 -4.52 -0.52
C HIS A 183 -3.49 -5.13 -1.86
N GLY A 184 -4.43 -5.79 -2.54
CA GLY A 184 -4.21 -6.49 -3.79
C GLY A 184 -3.68 -5.57 -4.89
N VAL A 185 -4.23 -4.36 -5.02
CA VAL A 185 -3.79 -3.42 -6.08
C VAL A 185 -2.36 -2.94 -5.88
N ILE A 186 -1.92 -2.76 -4.62
CA ILE A 186 -0.53 -2.41 -4.32
C ILE A 186 0.40 -3.54 -4.75
N ALA A 187 0.07 -4.77 -4.37
CA ALA A 187 0.86 -5.94 -4.70
C ALA A 187 0.93 -6.19 -6.21
N ASP A 188 -0.21 -6.09 -6.89
CA ASP A 188 -0.35 -6.27 -8.35
C ASP A 188 0.48 -5.25 -9.13
N VAL A 189 0.38 -3.96 -8.77
CA VAL A 189 1.14 -2.90 -9.42
C VAL A 189 2.65 -3.07 -9.22
N ILE A 190 3.10 -3.41 -8.01
CA ILE A 190 4.54 -3.63 -7.76
C ILE A 190 5.05 -4.82 -8.58
N LYS A 191 4.37 -5.97 -8.52
CA LYS A 191 4.78 -7.18 -9.24
C LYS A 191 4.78 -7.04 -10.76
N SER A 192 3.94 -6.15 -11.29
CA SER A 192 3.81 -5.91 -12.73
C SER A 192 4.81 -4.87 -13.28
N ASN A 193 5.54 -4.15 -12.42
CA ASN A 193 6.40 -3.04 -12.85
C ASN A 193 7.81 -3.08 -12.21
N TRP A 194 8.05 -4.02 -11.30
CA TRP A 194 9.34 -4.33 -10.70
C TRP A 194 9.65 -5.81 -10.90
N SER A 195 10.82 -6.10 -11.48
CA SER A 195 11.30 -7.47 -11.70
C SER A 195 12.57 -7.73 -10.89
N CYS A 196 13.09 -8.94 -10.95
CA CYS A 196 14.22 -9.36 -10.13
C CYS A 196 15.48 -9.59 -10.95
#